data_AF-A0A6G9JTF0-F1
#
_entry.id   AF-A0A6G9JTF0-F1
#
_cell.length_a   1.000
_cell.length_b   1.000
_cell.length_c   1.000
_cell.angle_alpha   90.00
_cell.angle_beta   90.00
_cell.angle_gamma   90.00
#
_symmetry.space_group_name_H-M   'P 1'
#
loop_
_entity.id
_entity.type
_entity.pdbx_description
1 polymer ?
#
loop_
_entity_poly.entity_id
_entity_poly.type
_entity_poly.pdbx_seq_one_letter_code
_entity_poly.pdbx_strand_id
1 'polypeptide(L)'
;MRNVIESNINKEIKSYFVGFIFSTILTIVPFILAMQKIFCSNINYIIFLLCAISQIVIHFVYFLHLNFSAEARWNLITLLFVIIIIFIVVFGSIWIMFNLNHHIM
;
A
#
# COMPACT_ATOMS: atom_id res chain seq x y z
N MET A 1 -6.57 36.04 10.71
CA MET A 1 -6.40 34.72 11.38
C MET A 1 -7.36 33.67 10.80
N ARG A 2 -8.65 33.96 10.63
CA ARG A 2 -9.67 33.03 10.07
C ARG A 2 -9.38 32.53 8.64
N ASN A 3 -8.91 33.41 7.74
CA ASN A 3 -8.64 33.03 6.33
C ASN A 3 -7.45 32.05 6.16
N VAL A 4 -6.50 32.05 7.09
CA VAL A 4 -5.35 31.11 7.07
C VAL A 4 -5.82 29.71 7.44
N ILE A 5 -6.74 29.59 8.40
CA ILE A 5 -7.31 28.31 8.86
C ILE A 5 -8.14 27.67 7.75
N GLU A 6 -9.00 28.43 7.06
CA GLU A 6 -9.78 27.94 5.91
C GLU A 6 -8.89 27.47 4.74
N SER A 7 -7.78 28.17 4.48
CA SER A 7 -6.84 27.79 3.41
C SER A 7 -6.12 26.45 3.68
N ASN A 8 -5.75 26.17 4.93
CA ASN A 8 -5.08 24.92 5.30
C ASN A 8 -6.05 23.74 5.26
N ILE A 9 -7.28 23.92 5.74
CA ILE A 9 -8.33 22.89 5.69
C ILE A 9 -8.65 22.51 4.24
N ASN A 10 -8.76 23.48 3.34
CA ASN A 10 -8.99 23.20 1.92
C ASN A 10 -7.85 22.41 1.26
N LYS A 11 -6.60 22.63 1.70
CA LYS A 11 -5.44 21.91 1.17
C LYS A 11 -5.40 20.45 1.63
N GLU A 12 -5.68 20.22 2.90
CA GLU A 12 -5.79 18.88 3.50
C GLU A 12 -6.92 18.09 2.83
N ILE A 13 -8.14 18.64 2.78
CA ILE A 13 -9.32 17.98 2.17
C ILE A 13 -9.06 17.66 0.70
N LYS A 14 -8.41 18.57 -0.05
CA LYS A 14 -8.05 18.34 -1.44
C LYS A 14 -7.05 17.19 -1.59
N SER A 15 -6.08 17.07 -0.68
CA SER A 15 -5.11 15.96 -0.67
C SER A 15 -5.79 14.61 -0.44
N TYR A 16 -6.67 14.51 0.56
CA TYR A 16 -7.45 13.29 0.83
C TYR A 16 -8.35 12.92 -0.35
N PHE A 17 -9.00 13.89 -0.98
CA PHE A 17 -9.90 13.64 -2.11
C PHE A 17 -9.14 13.13 -3.34
N VAL A 18 -7.95 13.70 -3.62
CA VAL A 18 -7.07 13.21 -4.70
C VAL A 18 -6.58 11.78 -4.41
N GLY A 19 -6.12 11.51 -3.18
CA GLY A 19 -5.70 10.18 -2.76
C GLY A 19 -6.81 9.14 -2.84
N PHE A 20 -8.03 9.52 -2.45
CA PHE A 20 -9.22 8.68 -2.54
C PHE A 20 -9.51 8.29 -4.00
N ILE A 21 -9.56 9.26 -4.91
CA ILE A 21 -9.79 9.00 -6.33
C ILE A 21 -8.70 8.09 -6.91
N PHE A 22 -7.43 8.34 -6.61
CA PHE A 22 -6.32 7.55 -7.11
C PHE A 22 -6.37 6.09 -6.61
N SER A 23 -6.67 5.91 -5.32
CA SER A 23 -6.87 4.60 -4.68
C SER A 23 -8.06 3.84 -5.28
N THR A 24 -9.17 4.52 -5.55
CA THR A 24 -10.36 3.92 -6.18
C THR A 24 -10.04 3.46 -7.60
N ILE A 25 -9.41 4.30 -8.42
CA ILE A 25 -9.02 3.94 -9.79
C ILE A 25 -8.10 2.72 -9.79
N LEU A 26 -7.07 2.71 -8.93
CA LEU A 26 -6.13 1.60 -8.84
C LEU A 26 -6.77 0.30 -8.33
N THR A 27 -7.92 0.37 -7.66
CA THR A 27 -8.71 -0.80 -7.24
C THR A 27 -9.64 -1.31 -8.34
N ILE A 28 -10.22 -0.39 -9.13
CA ILE A 28 -11.11 -0.75 -10.24
C ILE A 28 -10.36 -1.53 -11.33
N VAL A 29 -9.12 -1.13 -11.64
CA VAL A 29 -8.28 -1.79 -12.64
C VAL A 29 -8.12 -3.30 -12.39
N PRO A 30 -7.59 -3.77 -11.24
CA PRO A 30 -7.44 -5.20 -10.98
C PRO A 30 -8.80 -5.91 -10.90
N PHE A 31 -9.87 -5.25 -10.46
CA PHE A 31 -11.21 -5.85 -10.40
C PHE A 31 -11.78 -6.14 -11.80
N ILE A 32 -11.64 -5.20 -12.73
CA ILE A 32 -12.04 -5.40 -14.13
C ILE A 32 -11.21 -6.51 -14.77
N LEU A 33 -9.89 -6.50 -14.55
CA LEU A 33 -8.98 -7.52 -15.06
C LEU A 33 -9.33 -8.93 -14.52
N ALA A 34 -9.70 -9.04 -13.25
CA ALA A 34 -10.14 -10.29 -12.64
C ALA A 34 -11.48 -10.80 -13.21
N MET A 35 -12.44 -9.91 -13.44
CA MET A 35 -13.77 -10.25 -13.95
C MET A 35 -13.74 -10.66 -15.42
N GLN A 36 -13.02 -9.92 -16.26
CA GLN A 36 -12.99 -10.15 -17.70
C GLN A 36 -12.01 -11.25 -18.13
N LYS A 37 -11.16 -11.77 -17.22
CA LYS A 37 -10.15 -12.81 -17.48
C LYS A 37 -9.34 -12.55 -18.77
N ILE A 38 -8.95 -11.29 -18.98
CA ILE A 38 -8.45 -10.79 -20.28
C ILE A 38 -7.11 -11.42 -20.65
N PHE A 39 -6.22 -11.67 -19.68
CA PHE A 39 -4.89 -12.24 -19.92
C PHE A 39 -4.74 -13.66 -19.37
N CYS A 40 -3.68 -14.35 -19.82
CA CYS A 40 -3.19 -15.59 -19.20
C CYS A 40 -3.02 -15.44 -17.68
N SER A 41 -3.30 -16.52 -16.96
CA SER A 41 -3.30 -16.55 -15.48
C SER A 41 -2.05 -15.91 -14.87
N ASN A 42 -0.84 -16.21 -15.38
CA ASN A 42 0.41 -15.63 -14.89
C ASN A 42 0.51 -14.11 -15.02
N ILE A 43 0.02 -13.54 -16.12
CA ILE A 43 0.12 -12.10 -16.38
C ILE A 43 -0.82 -11.34 -15.42
N ASN A 44 -2.00 -11.88 -15.15
CA ASN A 44 -2.93 -11.31 -14.18
C ASN A 44 -2.34 -11.27 -12.76
N TYR A 45 -1.66 -12.33 -12.33
CA TYR A 45 -1.00 -12.35 -11.01
C TYR A 45 0.03 -11.24 -10.84
N ILE A 46 0.87 -11.01 -11.86
CA ILE A 46 1.88 -9.96 -11.82
C ILE A 46 1.23 -8.58 -11.71
N ILE A 47 0.17 -8.34 -12.50
CA ILE A 47 -0.55 -7.06 -12.48
C ILE A 47 -1.20 -6.83 -11.11
N PHE A 48 -1.82 -7.86 -10.52
CA PHE A 48 -2.43 -7.75 -9.19
C PHE A 48 -1.40 -7.44 -8.11
N LEU A 49 -0.22 -8.07 -8.17
CA LEU A 49 0.88 -7.79 -7.26
C LEU A 49 1.33 -6.33 -7.36
N LEU A 50 1.51 -5.82 -8.59
CA LEU A 50 1.92 -4.44 -8.84
C LEU A 50 0.87 -3.42 -8.36
N CYS A 51 -0.40 -3.69 -8.64
CA CYS A 51 -1.52 -2.87 -8.14
C CYS A 51 -1.56 -2.88 -6.61
N ALA A 52 -1.40 -4.04 -5.96
CA ALA A 52 -1.41 -4.16 -4.50
C ALA A 52 -0.27 -3.37 -3.85
N ILE A 53 0.97 -3.49 -4.37
CA ILE A 53 2.12 -2.74 -3.86
C ILE A 53 1.90 -1.23 -4.04
N SER A 54 1.45 -0.80 -5.23
CA SER A 54 1.19 0.61 -5.51
C SER A 54 0.08 1.17 -4.61
N GLN A 55 -0.91 0.36 -4.27
CA GLN A 55 -2.01 0.74 -3.38
C GLN A 55 -1.54 1.00 -1.94
N ILE A 56 -0.60 0.21 -1.44
CA ILE A 56 0.03 0.43 -0.12
C ILE A 56 0.76 1.79 -0.11
N VAL A 57 1.50 2.11 -1.18
CA VAL A 57 2.22 3.38 -1.30
C VAL A 57 1.26 4.57 -1.28
N ILE A 58 0.16 4.52 -2.05
CA ILE A 58 -0.84 5.60 -2.09
C ILE A 58 -1.45 5.83 -0.71
N HIS A 59 -1.77 4.78 0.04
CA HIS A 59 -2.31 4.92 1.39
C HIS A 59 -1.31 5.55 2.35
N PHE A 60 -0.05 5.14 2.30
CA PHE A 60 0.99 5.71 3.14
C PHE A 60 1.27 7.18 2.83
N VAL A 61 1.19 7.59 1.57
CA VAL A 61 1.43 8.99 1.17
C VAL A 61 0.22 9.88 1.46
N TYR A 62 -0.97 9.50 0.96
CA TYR A 62 -2.14 10.40 0.99
C TYR A 62 -2.99 10.27 2.26
N PHE A 63 -3.10 9.08 2.85
CA PHE A 63 -3.95 8.86 4.03
C PHE A 63 -3.16 8.95 5.33
N LEU A 64 -1.97 8.36 5.38
CA LEU A 64 -1.14 8.41 6.59
C LEU A 64 -0.40 9.75 6.75
N HIS A 65 -0.42 10.62 5.72
CA HIS A 65 0.30 11.90 5.66
C HIS A 65 1.69 11.77 6.30
N LEU A 66 2.48 10.80 5.81
CA LEU A 66 3.83 10.59 6.31
C LEU A 66 4.64 11.86 6.13
N ASN A 67 4.87 12.54 7.25
CA ASN A 67 5.61 13.78 7.27
C ASN A 67 7.10 13.46 7.09
N PHE A 68 7.68 13.87 5.95
CA PHE A 68 9.12 13.79 5.69
C PHE A 68 9.92 14.92 6.37
N SER A 69 9.32 15.60 7.36
CA SER A 69 9.98 16.64 8.13
C SER A 69 11.07 16.05 9.03
N ALA A 70 12.09 16.87 9.35
CA ALA A 70 13.23 16.45 10.17
C ALA A 70 12.80 15.93 11.56
N GLU A 71 11.72 16.46 12.13
CA GLU A 71 11.15 16.04 13.42
C GLU A 71 10.42 14.70 13.36
N ALA A 72 9.82 14.36 12.21
CA ALA A 72 9.03 13.15 12.01
C ALA A 72 9.84 11.97 11.46
N ARG A 73 11.17 12.12 11.33
CA ARG A 73 12.07 11.08 10.83
C ARG A 73 12.01 9.79 11.66
N TRP A 74 11.77 9.90 12.96
CA TRP A 74 11.58 8.75 13.84
C TRP A 74 10.35 7.90 13.45
N ASN A 75 9.27 8.54 12.99
CA ASN A 75 8.08 7.81 12.54
C ASN A 75 8.38 7.00 11.26
N LEU A 76 9.19 7.57 10.34
CA LEU A 76 9.64 6.85 9.14
C LEU A 76 10.50 5.63 9.49
N ILE A 77 11.42 5.77 10.46
CA ILE A 77 12.28 4.68 10.90
C ILE A 77 11.45 3.55 11.53
N THR A 78 10.49 3.90 12.39
CA THR A 78 9.59 2.92 13.00
C THR A 78 8.74 2.20 11.95
N LEU A 79 8.21 2.92 10.96
CA LEU A 79 7.43 2.32 9.87
C LEU A 79 8.28 1.36 9.04
N LEU A 80 9.51 1.73 8.68
CA LEU A 80 10.42 0.85 7.96
C LEU A 80 10.74 -0.41 8.77
N PHE A 81 10.97 -0.26 10.08
CA PHE A 81 11.23 -1.38 10.98
C PHE A 81 10.06 -2.37 11.03
N VAL A 82 8.82 -1.87 11.11
CA VAL A 82 7.61 -2.72 11.07
C VAL A 82 7.49 -3.46 9.73
N ILE A 83 7.76 -2.80 8.60
CA ILE A 83 7.72 -3.45 7.27
C ILE A 83 8.74 -4.59 7.20
N ILE A 84 9.96 -4.39 7.73
CA ILE A 84 11.00 -5.42 7.75
C ILE A 84 10.55 -6.62 8.60
N ILE A 85 9.95 -6.38 9.77
CA ILE A 85 9.41 -7.45 10.62
C ILE A 85 8.33 -8.24 9.86
N ILE A 86 7.37 -7.55 9.24
CA ILE A 86 6.31 -8.19 8.47
C ILE A 86 6.90 -9.04 7.35
N PHE A 87 7.90 -8.51 6.63
CA PHE A 87 8.59 -9.24 5.57
C PHE A 87 9.24 -10.53 6.10
N ILE A 88 10.02 -10.45 7.18
CA ILE A 88 10.68 -11.61 7.79
C ILE A 88 9.66 -12.64 8.25
N VAL A 89 8.59 -12.21 8.94
CA VAL A 89 7.57 -13.13 9.47
C VAL A 89 6.80 -13.81 8.34
N VAL A 90 6.37 -13.07 7.31
CA VAL A 90 5.58 -13.64 6.20
C VAL A 90 6.44 -14.60 5.37
N PHE A 91 7.61 -14.16 4.90
CA PHE A 91 8.48 -15.00 4.08
C PHE A 91 9.03 -16.18 4.89
N GLY A 92 9.42 -15.94 6.14
CA GLY A 92 9.87 -16.99 7.06
C GLY A 92 8.79 -18.03 7.33
N SER A 93 7.54 -17.60 7.57
CA SER A 93 6.43 -18.54 7.83
C SER A 93 6.11 -19.39 6.61
N ILE A 94 6.06 -18.78 5.42
CA ILE A 94 5.86 -19.51 4.16
C ILE A 94 6.98 -20.51 3.94
N TRP A 95 8.23 -20.09 4.14
CA TRP A 95 9.40 -20.96 3.99
C TRP A 95 9.37 -22.15 4.96
N ILE A 96 9.11 -21.89 6.25
CA ILE A 96 9.05 -22.92 7.29
C ILE A 96 7.94 -23.92 6.96
N MET A 97 6.74 -23.45 6.66
CA MET A 97 5.60 -24.32 6.37
C MET A 97 5.82 -25.16 5.11
N PHE A 98 6.42 -24.57 4.06
CA PHE A 98 6.75 -25.28 2.84
C PHE A 98 7.77 -26.40 3.07
N ASN A 99 8.85 -26.12 3.82
CA ASN A 99 9.84 -27.13 4.18
C ASN A 99 9.23 -28.23 5.05
N LEU A 100 8.46 -27.85 6.07
CA LEU A 100 7.80 -28.81 6.96
C LEU A 100 6.87 -29.74 6.18
N ASN A 101 6.07 -29.21 5.24
CA ASN A 101 5.19 -30.00 4.40
C ASN A 101 5.95 -30.98 3.49
N HIS A 102 7.10 -30.57 2.95
CA HIS A 102 7.97 -31.46 2.15
C HIS A 102 8.64 -32.56 2.99
N HIS A 103 8.81 -32.37 4.30
CA HIS A 103 9.44 -33.36 5.19
C HIS A 103 8.44 -34.27 5.90
N ILE A 104 7.19 -33.85 6.04
CA ILE A 104 6.12 -34.63 6.72
C ILE A 104 5.36 -35.52 5.74
N MET A 105 5.23 -35.12 4.48
CA MET A 105 4.72 -35.97 3.39
C MET A 105 5.86 -36.74 2.72
#